data_AF-A0AAV8V7R9-F1
#
_entry.id   AF-A0AAV8V7R9-F1
#
_cell.length_a   1.000
_cell.length_b   1.000
_cell.length_c   1.000
_cell.angle_alpha   90.00
_cell.angle_beta   90.00
_cell.angle_gamma   90.00
#
_symmetry.space_group_name_H-M   'P 1'
#
loop_
_entity.id
_entity.type
_entity.pdbx_description
1 polymer ?
#
loop_
_entity_poly.entity_id
_entity_poly.type
_entity_poly.pdbx_seq_one_letter_code
_entity_poly.pdbx_strand_id
1 'polypeptide(L)'
;MGSPLSPVVANYSMEKFEQQTLDQASIKPKCWFMYVDDTFVIWPHGRDRLQEFLGHLNSINSRIQFTMEVEEDGKLLFLDVLVSRNADGTLGHTVYTTGNQHIRTAL
;
A
#
# COMPACT_ATOMS: atom_id res chain seq x y z
N MET A 1 -4.18 5.16 23.02
CA MET A 1 -5.37 5.70 22.34
C MET A 1 -5.29 7.22 22.43
N GLY A 2 -4.84 7.86 21.34
CA GLY A 2 -4.42 9.26 21.32
C GLY A 2 -5.57 10.26 21.31
N SER A 3 -5.22 11.55 21.17
CA SER A 3 -6.16 12.66 21.03
C SER A 3 -7.19 12.39 19.92
N PRO A 4 -8.48 12.75 20.10
CA PRO A 4 -9.51 12.60 19.07
C PRO A 4 -9.21 13.40 17.79
N LEU A 5 -8.30 14.38 17.85
CA LEU A 5 -7.85 15.14 16.69
C LEU A 5 -6.72 14.45 15.91
N SER A 6 -6.04 13.49 16.52
CA SER A 6 -4.86 12.83 15.93
C SER A 6 -5.16 12.15 14.58
N PRO A 7 -6.27 11.41 14.40
CA PRO A 7 -6.58 10.76 13.12
C PRO A 7 -6.82 11.77 12.00
N VAL A 8 -7.48 12.90 12.30
CA VAL A 8 -7.78 13.94 11.31
C VAL A 8 -6.48 14.61 10.83
N VAL A 9 -5.58 14.93 11.76
CA VAL A 9 -4.28 15.52 11.43
C VAL A 9 -3.39 14.55 10.66
N ALA A 10 -3.41 13.26 11.02
CA ALA A 10 -2.70 12.22 10.28
C ALA A 10 -3.21 12.13 8.85
N ASN A 11 -4.54 12.06 8.66
CA ASN A 11 -5.15 11.96 7.34
C ASN A 11 -4.81 13.16 6.45
N TYR A 12 -4.89 14.38 6.98
CA TYR A 12 -4.50 15.59 6.25
C TYR A 12 -3.01 15.58 5.86
N SER A 13 -2.14 15.13 6.77
CA SER A 13 -0.70 15.06 6.50
C SER A 13 -0.37 14.05 5.40
N MET A 14 -1.06 12.91 5.40
CA MET A 14 -0.89 11.87 4.39
C MET A 14 -1.46 12.32 3.03
N GLU A 15 -2.62 12.99 3.00
CA GLU A 15 -3.18 13.55 1.76
C GLU A 15 -2.23 14.56 1.11
N LYS A 16 -1.61 15.43 1.92
CA LYS A 16 -0.60 16.36 1.43
C LYS A 16 0.64 15.64 0.90
N PHE A 17 1.09 14.57 1.57
CA PHE A 17 2.21 13.75 1.12
C PHE A 17 1.90 13.07 -0.22
N GLU A 18 0.70 12.51 -0.37
CA GLU A 18 0.22 11.90 -1.61
C GLU A 18 0.26 12.92 -2.77
N GLN A 19 -0.31 14.11 -2.58
CA GLN A 19 -0.30 15.15 -3.61
C GLN A 19 1.12 15.51 -4.04
N GLN A 20 2.01 15.78 -3.08
CA GLN A 20 3.41 16.11 -3.36
C GLN A 20 4.14 15.00 -4.12
N THR A 21 3.91 13.75 -3.69
CA THR A 21 4.50 12.57 -4.31
C THR A 21 4.07 12.42 -5.75
N LEU A 22 2.76 12.45 -6.00
CA LEU A 22 2.17 12.22 -7.32
C LEU A 22 2.44 13.39 -8.28
N ASP A 23 2.60 14.61 -7.77
CA ASP A 23 2.96 15.77 -8.60
C ASP A 23 4.42 15.72 -9.05
N GLN A 24 5.32 15.23 -8.19
CA GLN A 24 6.75 15.11 -8.50
C GLN A 24 7.12 13.83 -9.23
N ALA A 25 6.24 12.82 -9.25
CA ALA A 25 6.50 11.55 -9.90
C ALA A 25 6.49 11.68 -11.44
N SER A 26 7.55 11.19 -12.09
CA SER A 26 7.66 11.15 -13.55
C SER A 26 6.68 10.17 -14.22
N ILE A 27 6.35 9.10 -13.50
CA ILE A 27 5.37 8.09 -13.87
C ILE A 27 4.43 7.86 -12.71
N LYS A 28 3.13 7.74 -13.00
CA LYS A 28 2.08 7.69 -11.99
C LYS A 28 1.44 6.30 -11.93
N PRO A 29 1.02 5.85 -10.74
CA PRO A 29 0.23 4.63 -10.62
C PRO A 29 -1.11 4.77 -11.37
N LYS A 30 -1.71 3.62 -11.72
CA LYS A 30 -3.06 3.60 -12.30
C LYS A 30 -4.12 3.91 -11.24
N CYS A 31 -3.92 3.40 -10.03
CA CYS A 31 -4.77 3.67 -8.87
C CYS A 31 -3.90 3.83 -7.62
N TRP A 32 -4.30 4.72 -6.74
CA TRP A 32 -3.68 4.99 -5.44
C TRP A 32 -4.79 5.12 -4.40
N PHE A 33 -4.75 4.31 -3.36
CA PHE A 33 -5.69 4.36 -2.25
C PHE A 33 -4.92 4.31 -0.95
N MET A 34 -5.21 5.22 -0.02
CA MET A 34 -4.61 5.22 1.31
C MET A 34 -5.65 4.91 2.38
N TYR A 35 -5.24 4.10 3.35
CA TYR A 35 -5.95 3.87 4.60
C TYR A 35 -5.01 4.21 5.75
N VAL A 36 -5.14 5.41 6.31
CA VAL A 36 -4.23 5.95 7.32
C VAL A 36 -2.77 5.93 6.83
N ASP A 37 -1.97 4.96 7.26
CA ASP A 37 -0.56 4.76 6.91
C ASP A 37 -0.34 3.67 5.85
N ASP A 38 -1.33 2.83 5.56
CA ASP A 38 -1.25 1.79 4.54
C ASP A 38 -1.69 2.32 3.15
N THR A 39 -0.92 1.99 2.11
CA THR A 39 -1.21 2.42 0.74
C THR A 39 -1.35 1.22 -0.19
N PHE A 40 -2.46 1.15 -0.91
CA PHE A 40 -2.69 0.20 -1.99
C PHE A 40 -2.51 0.87 -3.36
N VAL A 41 -1.71 0.26 -4.21
CA VAL A 41 -1.31 0.83 -5.50
C VAL A 41 -1.47 -0.18 -6.63
N ILE A 42 -2.08 0.24 -7.73
CA ILE A 42 -2.03 -0.51 -8.99
C ILE A 42 -0.94 0.09 -9.89
N TRP A 43 0.12 -0.65 -10.12
CA TRP A 43 1.29 -0.19 -10.87
C TRP A 43 1.43 -0.89 -12.24
N PRO A 44 1.24 -0.16 -13.36
CA PRO A 44 1.28 -0.77 -14.70
C PRO A 44 2.67 -0.74 -15.37
N HIS A 45 3.71 -0.19 -14.72
CA HIS A 45 4.99 0.15 -15.38
C HIS A 45 6.12 -0.87 -15.14
N GLY A 46 5.80 -2.06 -14.62
CA GLY A 46 6.78 -3.11 -14.31
C GLY A 46 7.51 -2.94 -12.97
N ARG A 47 8.20 -4.01 -12.54
CA ARG A 47 8.81 -4.11 -11.20
C ARG A 47 10.01 -3.17 -11.00
N ASP A 48 10.85 -2.98 -12.00
CA ASP A 48 12.04 -2.11 -11.86
C ASP A 48 11.65 -0.66 -11.61
N ARG A 49 10.67 -0.15 -12.37
CA ARG A 49 10.10 1.19 -12.18
C ARG A 49 9.35 1.33 -10.87
N LEU A 50 8.75 0.25 -10.38
CA LEU A 50 8.10 0.24 -9.07
C LEU A 50 9.12 0.44 -7.94
N GLN A 51 10.30 -0.19 -8.03
CA GLN A 51 11.39 0.02 -7.08
C GLN A 51 11.94 1.45 -7.12
N GLU A 52 12.11 2.02 -8.31
CA GLU A 52 12.48 3.44 -8.45
C GLU A 52 11.43 4.35 -7.80
N PHE A 53 10.14 4.04 -8.00
CA PHE A 53 9.05 4.79 -7.40
C PHE A 53 9.03 4.66 -5.87
N LEU A 54 9.32 3.50 -5.29
CA LEU A 54 9.52 3.35 -3.85
C LEU A 54 10.67 4.22 -3.33
N GLY A 55 11.79 4.29 -4.08
CA GLY A 55 12.90 5.20 -3.78
C GLY A 55 12.46 6.67 -3.81
N HIS A 56 11.64 7.05 -4.79
CA HIS A 56 11.02 8.38 -4.87
C HIS A 56 10.16 8.68 -3.64
N LEU A 57 9.24 7.80 -3.26
CA LEU A 57 8.42 7.94 -2.03
C LEU A 57 9.27 8.26 -0.81
N ASN A 58 10.32 7.47 -0.60
CA ASN A 58 11.20 7.58 0.57
C ASN A 58 12.11 8.81 0.53
N SER A 59 12.26 9.45 -0.64
CA SER A 59 12.99 10.69 -0.81
C SER A 59 12.17 11.95 -0.46
N ILE A 60 10.84 11.89 -0.55
CA ILE A 60 9.96 13.05 -0.35
C ILE A 60 10.04 13.57 1.08
N ASN A 61 10.04 12.67 2.07
CA ASN A 61 10.11 13.04 3.47
C ASN A 61 10.93 12.03 4.27
N SER A 62 12.09 12.44 4.76
CA SER A 62 12.98 11.61 5.60
C SER A 62 12.32 10.99 6.85
N ARG A 63 11.19 11.52 7.32
CA ARG A 63 10.47 11.00 8.49
C ARG A 63 9.42 9.94 8.16
N ILE A 64 9.05 9.80 6.89
CA ILE A 64 8.06 8.84 6.42
C ILE A 64 8.80 7.89 5.48
N GLN A 65 8.85 6.61 5.84
CA GLN A 65 9.54 5.59 5.06
C GLN A 65 8.55 4.48 4.75
N PHE A 66 8.31 4.29 3.46
CA PHE A 66 7.51 3.23 2.89
C PHE A 66 8.33 1.97 2.74
N THR A 67 7.71 0.87 3.12
CA THR A 67 8.06 -0.48 2.67
C THR A 67 7.03 -0.93 1.65
N MET A 68 7.36 -1.94 0.86
CA MET A 68 6.49 -2.42 -0.20
C MET A 68 6.42 -3.94 -0.19
N GLU A 69 5.19 -4.45 -0.21
CA GLU A 69 4.87 -5.81 -0.58
C GLU A 69 4.33 -5.82 -2.01
N VAL A 70 4.71 -6.83 -2.79
CA VAL A 70 4.29 -6.96 -4.18
C VAL A 70 3.43 -8.21 -4.31
N GLU A 71 2.44 -8.14 -5.18
CA GLU A 71 1.58 -9.27 -5.52
C GLU A 71 2.42 -10.50 -5.94
N GLU A 72 2.13 -11.64 -5.30
CA GLU A 72 2.69 -12.96 -5.59
C GLU A 72 1.56 -13.92 -5.96
N ASP A 73 1.71 -14.67 -7.06
CA ASP A 73 0.71 -15.62 -7.57
C ASP A 73 -0.71 -15.05 -7.68
N GLY A 74 -0.82 -13.80 -8.12
CA GLY A 74 -2.11 -13.13 -8.27
C GLY A 74 -2.67 -12.57 -6.97
N LYS A 75 -1.93 -12.60 -5.85
CA LYS A 75 -2.45 -12.32 -4.51
C LYS A 75 -1.62 -11.31 -3.75
N LEU A 76 -2.28 -10.46 -2.97
CA LEU A 76 -1.65 -9.48 -2.08
C LEU A 76 -2.50 -9.34 -0.82
N LEU A 77 -1.88 -9.41 0.34
CA LEU A 77 -2.53 -9.05 1.60
C LEU A 77 -2.53 -7.54 1.74
N PHE A 78 -3.69 -6.96 2.06
CA PHE A 78 -3.83 -5.55 2.36
C PHE A 78 -4.80 -5.39 3.53
N LEU A 79 -4.30 -4.92 4.67
CA LEU A 79 -5.02 -4.97 5.96
C LEU A 79 -5.49 -6.42 6.24
N ASP A 80 -6.73 -6.59 6.70
CA ASP A 80 -7.38 -7.89 6.91
C ASP A 80 -8.08 -8.43 5.64
N VAL A 81 -7.59 -8.06 4.45
CA VAL A 81 -8.19 -8.45 3.17
C VAL A 81 -7.15 -9.06 2.24
N LEU A 82 -7.39 -10.28 1.78
CA LEU A 82 -6.64 -10.88 0.68
C LEU A 82 -7.23 -10.40 -0.64
N VAL A 83 -6.49 -9.53 -1.33
CA VAL A 83 -6.81 -9.09 -2.68
C VAL A 83 -6.29 -10.12 -3.67
N SER A 84 -7.13 -10.57 -4.60
CA SER A 84 -6.76 -11.56 -5.62
C SER A 84 -7.08 -11.03 -7.01
N ARG A 85 -6.16 -11.18 -7.96
CA ARG A 85 -6.34 -10.87 -9.37
C ARG A 85 -6.92 -12.09 -10.10
N ASN A 86 -8.09 -11.90 -10.69
CA ASN A 86 -8.74 -12.92 -11.50
C ASN A 86 -8.13 -12.99 -12.90
N ALA A 87 -8.37 -14.10 -13.61
CA ALA A 87 -7.86 -14.31 -14.97
C ALA A 87 -8.39 -13.29 -15.99
N ASP A 88 -9.56 -12.71 -15.75
CA ASP A 88 -10.16 -11.64 -16.56
C ASP A 88 -9.60 -10.24 -16.23
N GLY A 89 -8.66 -10.15 -15.28
CA GLY A 89 -8.05 -8.90 -14.83
C GLY A 89 -8.85 -8.13 -13.77
N THR A 90 -10.00 -8.63 -13.34
CA THR A 90 -10.76 -8.05 -12.23
C THR A 90 -10.12 -8.37 -10.88
N LEU A 91 -10.47 -7.61 -9.84
CA LEU A 91 -10.02 -7.86 -8.47
C LEU A 91 -11.13 -8.54 -7.67
N GLY A 92 -10.84 -9.73 -7.15
CA GLY A 92 -11.57 -10.36 -6.06
C GLY A 92 -10.97 -9.96 -4.70
N HIS A 93 -11.76 -10.15 -3.65
CA HIS A 93 -11.29 -9.96 -2.28
C HIS A 93 -11.91 -11.00 -1.36
N THR A 94 -11.19 -11.38 -0.32
CA THR A 94 -11.71 -12.24 0.75
C THR A 94 -11.21 -11.71 2.08
N VAL A 95 -12.09 -11.66 3.09
CA VAL A 95 -11.69 -11.25 4.43
C VAL A 95 -10.71 -12.28 4.98
N TYR A 96 -9.52 -11.83 5.33
CA TYR A 96 -8.46 -12.61 5.92
C TYR A 96 -8.48 -12.37 7.44
N THR A 97 -9.38 -13.05 8.15
CA THR A 97 -9.33 -13.05 9.62
C THR A 97 -8.35 -14.12 10.06
N THR A 98 -7.26 -13.71 10.72
CA THR A 98 -6.40 -14.69 11.41
C THR A 98 -7.13 -15.16 12.67
N GLY A 99 -7.97 -16.17 12.52
CA GLY A 99 -8.68 -16.79 13.63
C GLY A 99 -7.70 -17.59 14.52
N ASN A 100 -7.42 -17.05 15.71
CA ASN A 100 -6.71 -17.68 16.83
C ASN A 100 -5.23 -18.08 16.64
N GLN A 101 -4.46 -17.82 17.70
CA GLN A 101 -3.10 -18.27 17.93
C GLN A 101 -2.90 -19.76 17.59
N HIS A 102 -2.15 -20.08 16.53
CA HIS A 102 -1.45 -21.36 16.43
C HIS A 102 -0.11 -21.21 15.68
N ILE A 103 0.90 -21.84 16.27
CA ILE A 103 2.31 -21.94 15.86
C ILE A 103 2.41 -22.43 14.41
N ARG A 104 3.18 -21.73 13.56
CA ARG A 104 3.57 -22.21 12.23
C ARG A 104 4.92 -22.94 12.34
N THR A 105 4.91 -24.26 12.16
CA THR A 105 6.12 -25.04 11.87
C THR A 105 6.26 -25.16 10.36
N ALA A 106 7.47 -24.94 9.84
CA ALA A 106 7.81 -25.12 8.44
C ALA A 106 7.89 -26.60 8.06
N LEU A 107 7.38 -26.93 6.87
CA LEU A 107 7.98 -27.90 5.95
C LEU A 107 7.98 -27.28 4.55
#